data_AF-A0A949EFW4-F1
#
_entry.id   AF-A0A949EFW4-F1
#
_cell.length_a   1.000
_cell.length_b   1.000
_cell.length_c   1.000
_cell.angle_alpha   90.00
_cell.angle_beta   90.00
_cell.angle_gamma   90.00
#
_symmetry.space_group_name_H-M   'P 1'
#
loop_
_entity.id
_entity.type
_entity.pdbx_description
1 polymer ?
#
loop_
_entity_poly.entity_id
_entity_poly.type
_entity_poly.pdbx_seq_one_letter_code
_entity_poly.pdbx_strand_id
1 'polypeptide(L)' 'MWAFNTGGDVFSSPTIGTDGTIYVQSVAGKLYAINPEGTPKWSIITGYESASCPTAAVEPQQRR' A
#
# COMPACT_ATOMS: atom_id res chain seq x y z
N MET A 1 -9.35 -8.77 16.22
CA MET A 1 -9.20 -9.26 14.84
C MET A 1 -9.62 -8.13 13.91
N TRP A 2 -8.84 -7.83 12.87
CA TRP A 2 -9.12 -6.74 11.93
C TRP A 2 -9.09 -7.26 10.48
N ALA A 3 -9.62 -6.47 9.55
CA ALA A 3 -9.56 -6.71 8.11
C ALA A 3 -9.13 -5.43 7.39
N PHE A 4 -8.37 -5.56 6.30
CA PHE A 4 -7.87 -4.44 5.50
C PHE A 4 -8.19 -4.67 4.02
N ASN A 5 -8.85 -3.68 3.39
CA ASN A 5 -9.22 -3.78 1.98
C ASN A 5 -8.08 -3.25 1.10
N THR A 6 -7.47 -4.14 0.32
CA THR A 6 -6.39 -3.82 -0.62
C THR A 6 -6.87 -3.30 -1.97
N GLY A 7 -8.18 -3.28 -2.24
CA GLY A 7 -8.76 -2.75 -3.47
C GLY A 7 -8.41 -3.55 -4.74
N GLY A 8 -7.82 -4.72 -4.59
CA GLY A 8 -7.41 -5.62 -5.66
C GLY A 8 -6.81 -6.89 -5.09
N ASP A 9 -6.62 -7.89 -5.94
CA ASP A 9 -6.14 -9.20 -5.51
C ASP A 9 -4.75 -9.11 -4.86
N VAL A 10 -4.57 -9.90 -3.80
CA VAL A 10 -3.30 -10.07 -3.11
C VAL A 10 -2.79 -11.46 -3.47
N PHE A 11 -1.83 -11.52 -4.38
CA PHE A 11 -1.17 -12.79 -4.77
C PHE A 11 0.15 -13.02 -4.05
N SER A 12 0.63 -12.04 -3.27
CA SER A 12 1.88 -12.13 -2.51
C SER A 12 1.61 -12.52 -1.05
N SER A 13 2.52 -13.27 -0.44
CA SER A 13 2.49 -13.49 1.01
C SER A 13 2.82 -12.19 1.74
N PRO A 14 2.04 -11.79 2.76
CA PRO A 14 2.36 -10.62 3.55
C PRO A 14 3.68 -10.82 4.32
N THR A 15 4.45 -9.75 4.48
CA THR A 15 5.71 -9.77 5.26
C THR A 15 5.59 -8.86 6.47
N ILE A 16 6.11 -9.28 7.62
CA ILE A 16 6.10 -8.50 8.86
C ILE A 16 7.51 -7.97 9.13
N GLY A 17 7.65 -6.65 9.27
CA GLY A 17 8.89 -5.99 9.65
C GLY A 17 9.21 -6.18 11.13
N THR A 18 10.47 -5.95 11.51
CA THR A 18 10.90 -6.02 12.92
C THR A 18 10.23 -4.99 13.81
N ASP A 19 9.67 -3.93 13.23
CA ASP A 19 8.88 -2.91 13.91
C ASP A 19 7.38 -3.26 14.01
N GLY A 20 6.97 -4.45 13.55
CA GLY A 20 5.59 -4.89 13.51
C GLY A 20 4.79 -4.38 12.30
N THR A 21 5.39 -3.59 11.40
CA THR A 21 4.70 -3.14 10.18
C THR A 21 4.42 -4.33 9.26
N ILE A 22 3.19 -4.44 8.78
CA ILE A 22 2.75 -5.48 7.86
C ILE A 22 2.77 -4.92 6.43
N TYR A 23 3.49 -5.60 5.55
CA TYR A 23 3.65 -5.23 4.15
C TYR A 23 2.82 -6.17 3.27
N VAL A 24 1.97 -5.60 2.42
CA VAL A 24 1.10 -6.33 1.51
C VAL A 24 1.22 -5.74 0.11
N GLN A 25 1.57 -6.55 -0.88
CA GLN A 25 1.61 -6.12 -2.27
C GLN A 25 0.42 -6.69 -3.03
N SER A 26 -0.34 -5.80 -3.67
CA SER A 26 -1.39 -6.14 -4.62
C SER A 26 -0.83 -6.26 -6.03
N VAL A 27 -1.44 -7.13 -6.84
CA VAL A 27 -1.12 -7.27 -8.27
C VAL A 27 -1.43 -6.02 -9.09
N ALA A 28 -2.27 -5.12 -8.57
CA ALA A 28 -2.51 -3.81 -9.15
C ALA A 28 -1.31 -2.85 -9.01
N GLY A 29 -0.12 -3.38 -8.68
CA GLY A 29 1.10 -2.61 -8.52
C GLY A 29 1.11 -1.74 -7.28
N LYS A 30 0.29 -2.00 -6.25
CA LYS A 30 0.26 -1.22 -5.00
C LYS A 30 0.89 -1.99 -3.85
N LEU A 31 1.79 -1.34 -3.11
CA LEU A 31 2.36 -1.83 -1.86
C LEU A 31 1.76 -1.05 -0.70
N TYR A 32 1.21 -1.77 0.27
CA TYR A 32 0.61 -1.24 1.49
C TYR A 32 1.50 -1.54 2.68
N ALA A 33 1.74 -0.53 3.51
CA ALA A 33 2.26 -0.70 4.86
C ALA A 33 1.12 -0.48 5.85
N ILE A 34 0.91 -1.44 6.74
CA ILE A 34 -0.21 -1.50 7.67
C ILE A 34 0.38 -1.63 9.08
N ASN A 35 -0.15 -0.85 10.03
CA ASN A 35 0.24 -0.97 11.43
C ASN A 35 -0.29 -2.28 12.03
N PRO A 36 0.29 -2.81 13.12
CA PRO A 36 -0.20 -4.04 13.77
C PRO A 36 -1.69 -4.01 14.13
N GLU A 37 -2.24 -2.82 14.39
CA GLU A 37 -3.64 -2.59 14.73
C GLU A 37 -4.58 -2.65 13.52
N GLY A 38 -4.05 -2.84 12.30
CA GLY A 38 -4.81 -2.92 11.06
C GLY A 38 -5.09 -1.58 10.39
N THR A 39 -4.45 -0.50 10.84
CA THR A 39 -4.61 0.84 10.25
C THR A 39 -3.57 1.11 9.16
N PRO A 40 -3.91 1.85 8.09
CA PRO A 40 -2.95 2.19 7.04
C PRO A 40 -1.83 3.07 7.59
N LYS A 41 -0.58 2.67 7.35
CA LYS A 41 0.62 3.47 7.64
C LYS A 41 0.99 4.32 6.45
N TRP A 42 1.07 3.70 5.27
CA TRP A 42 1.23 4.36 3.96
C TRP A 42 0.93 3.37 2.83
N SER A 43 0.80 3.88 1.60
CA SER A 43 0.73 3.05 0.39
C SER A 43 1.50 3.71 -0.74
N ILE A 44 2.18 2.92 -1.57
CA ILE A 44 2.92 3.40 -2.74
C ILE A 44 2.55 2.58 -3.97
N ILE A 45 2.54 3.22 -5.14
CA ILE A 45 2.40 2.53 -6.41
C ILE A 45 3.80 2.15 -6.90
N THR A 46 4.02 0.85 -7.06
CA THR A 46 5.30 0.21 -7.42
C THR A 46 5.61 0.23 -8.91
N GLY A 47 4.89 1.03 -9.71
CA GLY A 47 5.22 1.30 -11.10
C GLY A 47 4.86 0.20 -12.11
N TYR A 48 4.23 -0.90 -11.69
CA TYR A 48 3.64 -1.91 -12.59
C TYR A 48 2.30 -1.45 -13.20
N GLU A 49 2.23 -0.17 -13.57
CA GLU A 49 1.12 0.38 -14.33
C GLU A 49 1.37 -0.03 -15.79
N SER A 50 0.58 -0.95 -16.32
CA SER A 50 0.49 -1.10 -17.78
C SER A 50 0.11 0.26 -18.36
N ALA A 51 1.10 0.93 -18.97
CA ALA A 51 1.03 2.11 -19.82
C ALA A 51 -0.35 2.76 -20.03
N SER A 52 -0.88 3.46 -19.03
CA SER A 52 -1.97 4.42 -19.25
C SER A 52 -1.88 5.55 -18.23
N CYS A 53 -1.00 6.49 -18.59
CA CYS A 53 -0.92 7.87 -18.12
C CYS A 53 -0.73 8.08 -16.60
N PRO A 54 0.49 8.34 -16.12
CA PRO A 54 0.69 8.68 -14.73
C PRO A 54 0.18 10.11 -14.49
N THR A 55 -1.02 10.26 -13.93
CA THR A 55 -1.39 11.49 -13.21
C THR A 55 -1.00 11.32 -11.75
N ALA A 56 0.30 11.42 -11.46
CA ALA A 56 0.77 11.63 -10.11
C ALA A 56 0.56 13.11 -9.73
N ALA A 57 -0.69 13.51 -9.52
CA ALA A 57 -1.00 14.65 -8.67
C ALA A 57 -1.00 14.15 -7.22
N VAL A 58 0.18 13.90 -6.65
CA VAL A 58 0.32 13.80 -5.19
C VAL A 58 0.76 15.18 -4.71
N GLU A 59 -0.24 16.00 -4.41
CA GLU A 59 -0.03 17.25 -3.67
C GLU A 59 0.47 16.89 -2.26
N PRO A 60 1.65 17.35 -1.82
CA PRO A 60 2.06 17.17 -0.44
C PRO A 60 1.13 18.04 0.41
N GLN A 61 0.22 17.42 1.16
CA GLN A 61 -0.60 18.11 2.15
C GLN A 61 0.32 18.96 3.05
N GLN A 62 0.12 20.26 2.89
CA GLN A 62 0.88 21.33 3.51
C GLN A 62 0.78 21.23 5.03
N ARG A 63 1.92 21.03 5.70
CA ARG A 63 2.00 21.27 7.14
C ARG A 63 1.77 22.75 7.42
N ARG A 64 0.69 23.08 8.12
CA ARG A 64 0.62 24.15 9.11
C ARG A 64 -0.27 23.71 10.26
#